data_AF-A0A239F2N6-F1
#
_entry.id   AF-A0A239F2N6-F1
#
_cell.length_a   1.000
_cell.length_b   1.000
_cell.length_c   1.000
_cell.angle_alpha   90.00
_cell.angle_beta   90.00
_cell.angle_gamma   90.00
#
_symmetry.space_group_name_H-M   'P 1'
#
loop_
_entity.id
_entity.type
_entity.pdbx_description
1 polymer ?
#
loop_
_entity_poly.entity_id
_entity_poly.type
_entity_poly.pdbx_seq_one_letter_code
_entity_poly.pdbx_strand_id
1 'polypeptide(L)'
;MSEQIPKGVVEYWDDATQTYYERLSDGTVMSRPYSEGEMAALAARQGLDALQAEALAALTYMDERIDLCLAFLAKPAPTPEETAAQIAVLSDLSAYTAGATKRLIKVFSVMLNRPIA
;
A
#
# COMPACT_ATOMS: atom_id res chain seq x y z
N MET A 1 3.43 -10.48 -35.30
CA MET A 1 3.69 -9.36 -34.38
C MET A 1 2.56 -9.35 -33.37
N SER A 2 2.88 -9.44 -32.08
CA SER A 2 1.90 -9.22 -31.01
C SER A 2 1.29 -7.82 -31.15
N GLU A 3 -0.02 -7.72 -30.96
CA GLU A 3 -0.74 -6.45 -31.02
C GLU A 3 -0.27 -5.57 -29.84
N GLN A 4 0.33 -4.41 -30.13
CA GLN A 4 0.94 -3.51 -29.12
C GLN A 4 -0.10 -2.80 -28.26
N ILE A 5 -1.36 -2.78 -28.71
CA ILE A 5 -2.50 -2.20 -28.01
C ILE A 5 -3.69 -3.15 -28.06
N PRO A 6 -4.46 -3.29 -26.96
CA PRO A 6 -5.66 -4.10 -26.96
C PRO A 6 -6.65 -3.67 -28.06
N LYS A 7 -7.34 -4.64 -28.65
CA LYS A 7 -8.30 -4.39 -29.72
C LYS A 7 -9.45 -3.50 -29.23
N GLY A 8 -9.74 -2.44 -29.98
CA GLY A 8 -10.81 -1.48 -29.64
C GLY A 8 -10.40 -0.36 -28.69
N VAL A 9 -9.14 -0.34 -28.23
CA VAL A 9 -8.60 0.74 -27.40
C VAL A 9 -7.92 1.79 -28.29
N VAL A 10 -8.27 3.06 -28.04
CA VAL A 10 -7.70 4.22 -28.74
C VAL A 10 -6.40 4.67 -28.07
N GLU A 11 -6.37 4.73 -26.74
CA GLU A 11 -5.21 5.17 -25.96
C GLU A 11 -4.82 4.09 -24.94
N TYR A 12 -3.53 3.78 -24.83
CA TYR A 12 -3.05 2.76 -23.92
C TYR A 12 -1.73 3.17 -23.28
N TRP A 13 -1.67 3.04 -21.96
CA TRP A 13 -0.50 3.28 -21.13
C TRP A 13 0.09 1.93 -20.72
N ASP A 14 1.21 1.56 -21.34
CA ASP A 14 1.94 0.35 -20.97
C ASP A 14 2.97 0.66 -19.88
N ASP A 15 2.58 0.45 -18.63
CA ASP A 15 3.45 0.70 -17.47
C ASP A 15 4.65 -0.27 -17.43
N ALA A 16 4.61 -1.42 -18.13
CA ALA A 16 5.73 -2.38 -18.17
C ALA A 16 6.86 -1.90 -19.08
N THR A 17 6.51 -1.22 -20.18
CA THR A 17 7.48 -0.66 -21.14
C THR A 17 7.62 0.87 -21.01
N GLN A 18 6.87 1.49 -20.10
CA GLN A 18 6.80 2.95 -19.89
C GLN A 18 6.52 3.70 -21.21
N THR A 19 5.64 3.13 -22.02
CA THR A 19 5.33 3.59 -23.37
C THR A 19 3.85 3.86 -23.51
N TYR A 20 3.51 5.05 -24.02
CA TYR A 20 2.16 5.41 -24.41
C TYR A 20 1.92 5.06 -25.86
N TYR A 21 0.77 4.46 -26.15
CA TYR A 21 0.34 4.10 -27.48
C TYR A 21 -1.00 4.77 -27.82
N GLU A 22 -1.14 5.20 -29.06
CA GLU A 22 -2.37 5.79 -29.59
C GLU A 22 -2.70 5.17 -30.95
N ARG A 23 -3.96 4.75 -31.11
CA ARG A 23 -4.51 4.29 -32.38
C ARG A 23 -5.21 5.43 -33.09
N LEU A 24 -4.67 5.81 -34.23
CA LEU A 24 -5.25 6.82 -35.11
C LEU A 24 -6.48 6.25 -35.84
N SER A 25 -7.28 7.14 -36.43
CA SER A 25 -8.52 6.79 -37.13
C SER A 25 -8.32 5.92 -38.38
N ASP A 26 -7.12 5.93 -38.96
CA ASP A 26 -6.71 5.09 -40.07
C ASP A 26 -6.24 3.68 -39.63
N GLY A 27 -6.22 3.43 -38.31
CA GLY A 27 -5.76 2.18 -37.70
C GLY A 27 -4.26 2.13 -37.41
N THR A 28 -3.49 3.16 -37.80
CA THR A 28 -2.06 3.29 -37.49
C THR A 28 -1.86 3.45 -35.98
N VAL A 29 -0.82 2.80 -35.44
CA VAL A 29 -0.46 2.90 -34.01
C VAL A 29 0.78 3.75 -33.87
N MET A 30 0.65 4.86 -33.16
CA MET A 30 1.77 5.70 -32.74
C MET A 30 2.20 5.32 -31.33
N SER A 31 3.48 5.48 -31.03
CA SER A 31 4.03 5.24 -29.69
C SER A 31 5.00 6.34 -29.30
N ARG A 32 5.03 6.69 -28.01
CA ARG A 32 6.05 7.55 -27.41
C ARG A 32 6.41 7.07 -26.01
N PRO A 33 7.62 7.35 -25.51
CA PRO A 33 7.92 7.21 -24.09
C PRO A 33 6.97 8.07 -23.24
N TYR A 34 6.82 7.68 -21.97
CA TYR A 34 6.15 8.51 -20.98
C TYR A 34 6.85 9.87 -20.83
N SER A 35 6.04 10.90 -20.66
CA SER A 35 6.47 12.23 -20.23
C SER A 35 6.92 12.20 -18.77
N GLU A 36 7.63 13.23 -18.32
CA GLU A 36 8.01 13.38 -16.90
C GLU A 36 6.80 13.35 -15.97
N GLY A 37 5.68 13.95 -16.37
CA GLY A 37 4.44 13.94 -15.58
C GLY A 37 3.83 12.55 -15.46
N GLU A 38 3.85 11.75 -16.54
CA GLU A 38 3.37 10.37 -16.52
C GLU A 38 4.30 9.47 -15.70
N MET A 39 5.61 9.69 -15.76
CA MET A 39 6.59 9.00 -14.92
C MET A 39 6.39 9.31 -13.44
N ALA A 40 6.15 10.58 -13.08
CA ALA A 40 5.86 10.98 -11.71
C ALA A 40 4.54 10.37 -11.21
N ALA A 41 3.51 10.34 -12.05
CA ALA A 41 2.23 9.70 -11.73
C ALA A 41 2.38 8.19 -11.55
N LEU A 42 3.16 7.52 -12.40
CA LEU A 42 3.47 6.09 -12.27
C LEU A 42 4.17 5.80 -10.93
N ALA A 43 5.21 6.57 -10.60
CA ALA A 43 5.92 6.43 -9.34
C ALA A 43 5.01 6.65 -8.13
N ALA A 44 4.11 7.63 -8.19
CA ALA A 44 3.11 7.86 -7.15
C ALA A 44 2.14 6.67 -7.01
N ARG A 45 1.64 6.11 -8.11
CA ARG A 45 0.78 4.90 -8.09
C ARG A 45 1.51 3.71 -7.48
N GLN A 46 2.73 3.43 -7.92
CA GLN A 46 3.55 2.35 -7.36
C GLN A 46 3.81 2.53 -5.85
N GLY A 47 4.04 3.77 -5.41
CA GLY A 47 4.15 4.08 -3.99
C GLY A 47 2.87 3.80 -3.22
N LEU A 48 1.70 4.12 -3.78
CA LEU A 48 0.40 3.81 -3.17
C LEU A 48 0.14 2.30 -3.13
N ASP A 49 0.46 1.56 -4.19
CA ASP A 49 0.30 0.10 -4.23
C ASP A 49 1.18 -0.59 -3.18
N ALA A 50 2.42 -0.11 -3.01
CA ALA A 50 3.32 -0.59 -1.96
C ALA A 50 2.74 -0.31 -0.56
N LEU A 51 2.25 0.91 -0.32
CA LEU A 51 1.60 1.27 0.94
C LEU A 51 0.35 0.42 1.20
N GLN A 52 -0.44 0.10 0.16
CA GLN A 52 -1.59 -0.77 0.28
C GLN A 52 -1.17 -2.19 0.68
N ALA A 53 -0.15 -2.76 0.05
CA ALA A 53 0.36 -4.08 0.39
C ALA A 53 0.86 -4.14 1.84
N GLU A 54 1.60 -3.12 2.29
CA GLU A 54 2.03 -2.98 3.67
C GLU A 54 0.84 -2.87 4.63
N ALA A 55 -0.19 -2.11 4.27
CA ALA A 55 -1.40 -1.96 5.08
C ALA A 55 -2.17 -3.28 5.22
N LEU A 56 -2.27 -4.08 4.15
CA LEU A 56 -2.91 -5.40 4.21
C LEU A 56 -2.15 -6.35 5.15
N ALA A 57 -0.82 -6.37 5.07
CA ALA A 57 0.00 -7.17 5.98
C ALA A 57 -0.14 -6.69 7.44
N ALA A 58 -0.22 -5.37 7.65
CA ALA A 58 -0.43 -4.76 8.96
C ALA A 58 -1.77 -5.14 9.59
N LEU A 59 -2.85 -5.18 8.81
CA LEU A 59 -4.18 -5.57 9.30
C LEU A 59 -4.16 -6.99 9.84
N THR A 60 -3.70 -7.96 9.05
CA THR A 60 -3.56 -9.35 9.50
C THR A 60 -2.71 -9.46 10.77
N TYR A 61 -1.57 -8.75 10.80
CA TYR A 61 -0.70 -8.72 11.96
C TYR A 61 -1.44 -8.23 13.21
N MET A 62 -2.16 -7.11 13.12
CA MET A 62 -2.88 -6.52 14.24
C MET A 62 -4.04 -7.41 14.72
N ASP A 63 -4.80 -8.00 13.79
CA ASP A 63 -5.90 -8.92 14.11
C ASP A 63 -5.39 -10.11 14.94
N GLU A 64 -4.28 -10.73 14.54
CA GLU A 64 -3.66 -11.82 15.30
C GLU A 64 -3.32 -11.42 16.75
N ARG A 65 -2.82 -10.20 16.98
CA ARG A 65 -2.47 -9.72 18.35
C ARG A 65 -3.71 -9.35 19.14
N ILE A 66 -4.75 -8.82 18.49
CA ILE A 66 -6.04 -8.56 19.11
C ILE A 66 -6.64 -9.87 19.61
N ASP A 67 -6.62 -10.92 18.79
CA ASP A 67 -7.11 -12.24 19.16
C ASP A 67 -6.38 -12.81 20.38
N LEU A 68 -5.04 -12.66 20.45
CA LEU A 68 -4.26 -13.04 21.63
C LEU A 68 -4.70 -12.28 22.88
N CYS A 69 -4.95 -10.98 22.77
CA CYS A 69 -5.44 -10.17 23.88
C CYS A 69 -6.83 -10.61 24.35
N LEU A 70 -7.74 -10.88 23.42
CA LEU A 70 -9.09 -11.36 23.73
C LEU A 70 -9.04 -12.76 24.37
N ALA A 71 -8.16 -13.65 23.90
CA ALA A 71 -7.95 -14.96 24.50
C ALA A 71 -7.38 -14.87 25.92
N PHE A 72 -6.49 -13.91 26.20
CA PHE A 72 -5.98 -13.67 27.55
C PHE A 72 -7.08 -13.22 28.51
N LEU A 73 -8.00 -12.36 28.08
CA LEU A 73 -9.14 -11.92 28.90
C LEU A 73 -10.07 -13.06 29.32
N ALA A 74 -10.11 -14.15 28.56
CA ALA A 74 -10.87 -15.34 28.91
C ALA A 74 -10.21 -16.19 30.02
N LYS A 75 -9.01 -15.84 30.49
CA LYS A 75 -8.27 -16.57 31.54
C LYS A 75 -8.57 -15.96 32.92
N PRO A 76 -9.36 -16.64 33.79
CA PRO A 76 -9.72 -16.10 35.11
C PRO A 76 -8.57 -16.08 36.12
N ALA A 77 -7.55 -16.92 35.92
CA ALA A 77 -6.36 -17.00 36.76
C ALA A 77 -5.13 -17.33 35.89
N PRO A 78 -4.62 -16.37 35.11
CA PRO A 78 -3.45 -16.60 34.27
C PRO A 78 -2.20 -16.86 35.11
N THR A 79 -1.29 -17.67 34.60
CA THR A 79 0.01 -17.88 35.26
C THR A 79 0.89 -16.64 35.13
N PRO A 80 1.98 -16.53 35.93
CA PRO A 80 2.97 -15.48 35.76
C PRO A 80 3.57 -15.44 34.34
N GLU A 81 3.85 -16.60 33.75
CA GLU A 81 4.39 -16.72 32.40
C GLU A 81 3.39 -16.24 31.34
N GLU A 82 2.11 -16.60 31.48
CA GLU A 82 1.06 -16.13 30.59
C GLU A 82 0.86 -14.61 30.69
N THR A 83 0.98 -14.07 31.90
CA THR A 83 0.92 -12.61 32.13
C THR A 83 2.10 -11.90 31.49
N ALA A 84 3.31 -12.44 31.63
CA ALA A 84 4.51 -11.89 30.99
C ALA A 84 4.40 -11.92 29.45
N ALA A 85 3.88 -13.03 28.89
CA ALA A 85 3.62 -13.14 27.47
C ALA A 85 2.60 -12.08 26.99
N GLN A 86 1.53 -11.85 27.75
CA GLN A 86 0.54 -10.82 27.43
C GLN A 86 1.14 -9.40 27.49
N ILE A 87 2.01 -9.10 28.46
CA ILE A 87 2.71 -7.82 28.53
C ILE A 87 3.57 -7.59 27.28
N ALA A 88 4.23 -8.63 26.78
CA ALA A 88 4.98 -8.55 25.54
C ALA A 88 4.09 -8.24 24.34
N VAL A 89 2.94 -8.93 24.21
CA VAL A 89 1.95 -8.67 23.15
C VAL A 89 1.43 -7.23 23.21
N LEU A 90 1.06 -6.74 24.40
CA LEU A 90 0.57 -5.36 24.57
C LEU A 90 1.64 -4.31 24.26
N SER A 91 2.89 -4.57 24.65
CA SER A 91 4.01 -3.67 24.37
C SER A 91 4.30 -3.59 22.87
N ASP A 92 4.29 -4.74 22.18
CA ASP A 92 4.43 -4.83 20.73
C ASP A 92 3.30 -4.11 19.99
N LEU A 93 2.04 -4.38 20.35
CA LEU A 93 0.87 -3.72 19.76
C LEU A 93 0.93 -2.20 19.95
N SER A 94 1.35 -1.74 21.13
CA SER A 94 1.53 -0.31 21.43
C SER A 94 2.62 0.34 20.58
N ALA A 95 3.78 -0.31 20.47
CA ALA A 95 4.88 0.16 19.65
C ALA A 95 4.50 0.21 18.16
N TYR A 96 3.82 -0.83 17.67
CA TYR A 96 3.34 -0.91 16.31
C TYR A 96 2.33 0.21 16.00
N THR A 97 1.34 0.39 16.87
CA THR A 97 0.30 1.43 16.71
C THR A 97 0.90 2.83 16.71
N ALA A 98 1.86 3.11 17.60
CA ALA A 98 2.58 4.38 17.62
C ALA A 98 3.36 4.63 16.32
N GLY A 99 4.03 3.59 15.79
CA GLY A 99 4.71 3.65 14.50
C GLY A 99 3.76 3.88 13.32
N ALA A 100 2.64 3.15 13.29
CA ALA A 100 1.60 3.30 12.27
C ALA A 100 0.99 4.71 12.27
N THR A 101 0.74 5.26 13.47
CA THR A 101 0.19 6.61 13.64
C THR A 101 1.15 7.67 13.05
N LYS A 102 2.47 7.55 13.31
CA LYS A 102 3.47 8.43 12.70
C LYS A 102 3.48 8.35 11.17
N ARG A 103 3.30 7.15 10.61
CA ARG A 103 3.21 6.97 9.14
C ARG A 103 1.94 7.59 8.57
N LEU A 104 0.79 7.44 9.24
CA LEU A 104 -0.47 8.07 8.83
C LEU A 104 -0.36 9.61 8.79
N ILE A 105 0.29 10.21 9.77
CA ILE A 105 0.55 11.66 9.79
C ILE A 105 1.34 12.09 8.55
N LYS A 106 2.34 11.31 8.11
CA LYS A 106 3.09 11.58 6.88
C LYS A 106 2.23 11.43 5.62
N VAL A 107 1.36 10.41 5.55
CA VAL A 107 0.46 10.24 4.41
C VAL A 107 -0.51 11.43 4.33
N PHE A 108 -1.10 11.84 5.46
CA PHE A 108 -1.99 13.00 5.49
C PHE A 108 -1.26 14.31 5.14
N SER A 109 0.00 14.48 5.55
CA SER A 109 0.76 15.68 5.20
C SER A 109 0.98 15.80 3.69
N VAL A 110 1.20 14.67 3.00
CA VAL A 110 1.28 14.61 1.53
C VAL A 110 -0.08 14.88 0.90
N MET A 111 -1.15 14.19 1.33
CA MET A 111 -2.50 14.35 0.78
C MET A 111 -3.04 15.79 0.91
N LEU A 112 -2.72 16.46 2.02
CA LEU A 112 -3.17 17.82 2.31
C LEU A 112 -2.22 18.90 1.76
N ASN A 113 -1.12 18.50 1.11
CA ASN A 113 -0.05 19.39 0.67
C ASN A 113 0.44 20.32 1.80
N ARG A 114 0.54 19.77 3.02
CA ARG A 114 0.96 20.46 4.25
C ARG A 114 2.03 19.61 4.92
N PRO A 115 3.28 19.68 4.45
CA PRO A 115 4.36 18.86 4.99
C PRO A 115 4.54 19.13 6.49
N ILE A 116 4.72 18.04 7.25
CA ILE A 116 5.02 18.09 8.69
C ILE A 116 6.48 17.64 8.82
N ALA A 117 7.30 18.47 9.47
CA ALA A 117 8.73 18.23 9.69
C ALA A 117 8.98 17.05 10.65
#